data_AF-A0A963TYK6-F1
#
_entry.id   AF-A0A963TYK6-F1
#
_cell.length_a   1.000
_cell.length_b   1.000
_cell.length_c   1.000
_cell.angle_alpha   90.00
_cell.angle_beta   90.00
_cell.angle_gamma   90.00
#
_symmetry.space_group_name_H-M   'P 1'
#
loop_
_entity.id
_entity.type
_entity.pdbx_description
1 polymer ?
#
loop_
_entity_poly.entity_id
_entity_poly.type
_entity_poly.pdbx_seq_one_letter_code
_entity_poly.pdbx_strand_id
1 'polypeptide(L)'
;MEDILVPFIVFSSLAVIIISAFFFSYRKRRIVYDAIKVAIEKTGTVDAALVEAIIRDRVGPNVDLRKGIILIATALAFIALGYSIPDEDAIGPMLGLAAFPGFIGAAYIAFHFFAPREPIV
;
A
#
# COMPACT_ATOMS: atom_id res chain seq x y z
N MET A 1 -33.57 6.27 -8.23
CA MET A 1 -32.96 5.41 -7.17
C MET A 1 -31.71 4.73 -7.70
N GLU A 2 -31.75 4.18 -8.91
CA GLU A 2 -30.59 3.57 -9.58
C GLU A 2 -29.39 4.54 -9.73
N ASP A 3 -29.65 5.82 -9.99
CA ASP A 3 -28.60 6.85 -10.14
C ASP A 3 -27.75 7.08 -8.89
N ILE A 4 -28.29 6.77 -7.69
CA ILE A 4 -27.57 6.89 -6.42
C ILE A 4 -26.92 5.55 -6.04
N LEU A 5 -27.55 4.44 -6.43
CA LEU A 5 -27.10 3.10 -6.07
C LEU A 5 -25.75 2.77 -6.71
N VAL A 6 -25.53 3.15 -7.97
CA VAL A 6 -24.29 2.85 -8.71
C VAL A 6 -23.07 3.55 -8.07
N PRO A 7 -23.05 4.88 -7.87
CA PRO A 7 -21.96 5.54 -7.15
C PRO A 7 -21.74 4.95 -5.76
N PHE A 8 -22.82 4.67 -5.02
CA PHE A 8 -22.72 4.12 -3.67
C PHE A 8 -22.02 2.75 -3.63
N ILE A 9 -22.37 1.84 -4.56
CA ILE A 9 -21.70 0.53 -4.67
C ILE A 9 -20.22 0.70 -5.01
N VAL A 10 -19.88 1.58 -5.95
CA VAL A 10 -18.48 1.82 -6.33
C VAL A 10 -17.67 2.36 -5.15
N PHE A 11 -18.13 3.41 -4.47
CA PHE A 11 -17.41 4.00 -3.35
C PHE A 11 -17.36 3.07 -2.12
N SER A 12 -18.44 2.34 -1.83
CA SER A 12 -18.44 1.36 -0.74
C SER A 12 -17.50 0.19 -1.01
N SER A 13 -17.37 -0.28 -2.26
CA SER A 13 -16.41 -1.33 -2.61
C SER A 13 -14.97 -0.90 -2.35
N LEU A 14 -14.62 0.35 -2.68
CA LEU A 14 -13.32 0.93 -2.40
C LEU A 14 -13.07 1.01 -0.88
N ALA A 15 -14.06 1.49 -0.12
CA ALA A 15 -13.98 1.55 1.33
C ALA A 15 -13.77 0.15 1.95
N VAL A 16 -14.49 -0.88 1.48
CA VAL A 16 -14.35 -2.25 1.95
C VAL A 16 -12.94 -2.80 1.68
N ILE A 17 -12.38 -2.55 0.50
CA ILE A 17 -11.02 -2.99 0.15
C ILE A 17 -10.00 -2.35 1.10
N ILE A 18 -10.10 -1.03 1.30
CA ILE A 18 -9.20 -0.28 2.19
C ILE A 18 -9.33 -0.78 3.63
N ILE A 19 -10.55 -0.82 4.17
CA ILE A 19 -10.82 -1.28 5.54
C ILE A 19 -10.32 -2.71 5.74
N SER A 20 -10.55 -3.60 4.78
CA SER A 20 -10.07 -4.98 4.83
C SER A 20 -8.55 -5.05 4.91
N ALA A 21 -7.83 -4.30 4.06
CA ALA A 21 -6.38 -4.25 4.09
C ALA A 21 -5.84 -3.81 5.47
N PHE A 22 -6.42 -2.75 6.04
CA PHE A 22 -6.05 -2.28 7.39
C PHE A 22 -6.42 -3.28 8.48
N PHE A 23 -7.60 -3.88 8.41
CA PHE A 23 -8.08 -4.87 9.38
C PHE A 23 -7.20 -6.13 9.39
N PHE A 24 -6.84 -6.66 8.22
CA PHE A 24 -5.96 -7.82 8.12
C PHE A 24 -4.53 -7.50 8.56
N SER A 25 -4.02 -6.30 8.26
CA SER A 25 -2.71 -5.85 8.74
C SER A 25 -2.67 -5.74 10.28
N TYR A 26 -3.70 -5.13 10.87
CA TYR A 26 -3.88 -5.05 12.32
C TYR A 26 -3.95 -6.45 12.96
N ARG A 27 -4.75 -7.36 12.38
CA ARG A 27 -4.91 -8.72 12.88
C ARG A 27 -3.61 -9.53 12.85
N LYS A 28 -2.81 -9.41 11.77
CA LYS A 28 -1.49 -10.06 11.68
C LYS A 28 -0.56 -9.59 12.79
N ARG A 29 -0.46 -8.27 13.02
CA ARG A 29 0.37 -7.69 14.08
C ARG A 29 -0.07 -8.18 15.46
N ARG A 30 -1.39 -8.19 15.73
CA ARG A 30 -1.93 -8.66 17.01
C ARG A 30 -1.57 -10.12 17.29
N ILE A 31 -1.70 -11.01 16.31
CA ILE A 31 -1.34 -12.44 16.45
C ILE A 31 0.13 -12.60 16.82
N VAL A 32 1.02 -11.82 16.19
CA VAL A 32 2.46 -11.84 16.49
C VAL A 32 2.73 -11.39 17.94
N TYR A 33 2.12 -10.29 18.37
CA TYR A 33 2.27 -9.80 19.75
C TYR A 33 1.73 -10.79 20.79
N ASP A 34 0.58 -11.41 20.51
CA ASP A 34 0.00 -12.43 21.40
C ASP A 34 0.91 -13.66 21.50
N ALA A 35 1.53 -14.09 20.40
CA ALA A 35 2.50 -15.19 20.40
C ALA A 35 3.76 -14.86 21.20
N ILE A 36 4.29 -13.64 21.06
CA ILE A 36 5.44 -13.17 21.86
C ILE A 36 5.09 -13.15 23.34
N LYS A 37 3.91 -12.63 23.69
CA LYS A 37 3.44 -12.59 25.09
C LYS A 37 3.36 -13.98 25.70
N VAL A 38 2.75 -14.94 24.99
CA VAL A 38 2.66 -16.34 25.44
C VAL A 38 4.03 -17.00 25.58
N ALA A 39 4.97 -16.70 24.69
CA ALA A 39 6.34 -17.20 24.80
C ALA A 39 7.01 -16.70 26.09
N ILE A 40 6.94 -15.39 26.37
CA ILE A 40 7.47 -14.78 27.60
C ILE A 40 6.87 -15.42 28.85
N GLU A 41 5.55 -15.61 28.89
CA GLU A 41 4.85 -16.21 30.02
C GLU A 41 5.26 -17.67 30.30
N LYS A 42 5.63 -18.44 29.26
CA LYS A 42 5.96 -19.87 29.40
C LYS A 42 7.43 -20.16 29.66
N THR A 43 8.36 -19.43 29.03
CA THR A 43 9.80 -19.71 29.13
C THR A 43 10.53 -18.77 30.08
N GLY A 44 9.86 -17.72 30.59
CA GLY A 44 10.44 -16.71 31.50
C GLY A 44 11.50 -15.82 30.86
N THR A 45 12.01 -16.20 29.68
CA THR A 45 12.96 -15.47 28.86
C THR A 45 12.59 -15.68 27.39
N VAL A 46 12.68 -14.62 26.59
CA VAL A 46 12.62 -14.71 25.12
C VAL A 46 13.86 -14.04 24.59
N ASP A 47 14.52 -14.71 23.64
CA ASP A 47 15.67 -14.16 22.94
C ASP A 47 15.29 -12.83 22.29
N ALA A 48 15.91 -11.74 22.75
CA ALA A 48 15.66 -10.39 22.25
C ALA A 48 15.96 -10.29 20.75
N ALA A 49 16.94 -11.05 20.25
CA ALA A 49 17.26 -11.09 18.82
C ALA A 49 16.13 -11.72 18.01
N LEU A 50 15.42 -12.71 18.55
CA LEU A 50 14.27 -13.33 17.91
C LEU A 50 13.06 -12.39 17.90
N VAL A 51 12.81 -11.68 19.01
CA VAL A 51 11.74 -10.66 19.09
C VAL A 51 12.01 -9.54 18.09
N GLU A 52 13.24 -9.05 18.04
CA GLU A 52 13.65 -8.03 17.08
C GLU A 52 13.54 -8.53 15.64
N ALA A 53 13.93 -9.77 15.34
CA ALA A 53 13.77 -10.36 14.01
C ALA A 53 12.30 -10.53 13.59
N ILE A 54 11.39 -10.75 14.54
CA ILE A 54 9.94 -10.88 14.31
C ILE A 54 9.28 -9.50 14.15
N ILE A 55 9.72 -8.50 14.92
CA ILE A 55 9.18 -7.14 14.90
C ILE A 55 9.74 -6.33 13.73
N ARG A 56 11.02 -6.53 13.38
CA ARG A 56 11.69 -5.89 12.25
C ARG A 56 11.13 -6.50 10.97
N ASP A 57 10.00 -5.96 10.55
CA ASP A 57 9.43 -6.17 9.23
C ASP A 57 10.56 -5.87 8.23
N ARG A 58 11.12 -6.90 7.60
CA ARG A 58 12.24 -6.71 6.67
C ARG A 58 11.70 -6.00 5.43
N VAL A 59 11.62 -4.68 5.50
CA VAL A 59 11.37 -3.83 4.36
C VAL A 59 12.59 -4.00 3.45
N GLY A 60 12.46 -4.86 2.44
CA GLY A 60 13.53 -5.11 1.48
C GLY A 60 14.02 -3.79 0.85
N PRO A 61 15.29 -3.71 0.42
CA PRO A 61 15.92 -2.47 -0.05
C PRO A 61 15.20 -1.81 -1.24
N ASN A 62 14.39 -2.58 -1.96
CA ASN A 62 13.66 -2.15 -3.15
C ASN A 62 12.14 -2.03 -2.92
N VAL A 63 11.65 -2.04 -1.68
CA VAL A 63 10.21 -1.95 -1.41
C VAL A 63 9.62 -0.65 -1.93
N ASP A 64 10.30 0.48 -1.72
CA ASP A 64 9.83 1.78 -2.20
C ASP A 64 9.90 1.87 -3.73
N LEU A 65 10.98 1.37 -4.34
CA LEU A 65 11.11 1.31 -5.80
C LEU A 65 9.98 0.48 -6.43
N ARG A 66 9.66 -0.68 -5.86
CA ARG A 66 8.59 -1.55 -6.35
C ARG A 66 7.23 -0.87 -6.26
N LYS A 67 6.91 -0.26 -5.10
CA LYS A 67 5.66 0.49 -4.91
C LYS A 67 5.57 1.66 -5.90
N GLY A 68 6.66 2.39 -6.06
CA GLY A 68 6.76 3.52 -6.97
C GLY A 68 6.49 3.14 -8.43
N ILE A 69 7.15 2.08 -8.93
CA ILE A 69 6.95 1.58 -10.29
C ILE A 69 5.50 1.12 -10.53
N ILE A 70 4.91 0.39 -9.57
CA ILE A 70 3.52 -0.07 -9.69
C ILE A 70 2.57 1.13 -9.82
N LEU A 71 2.76 2.16 -9.00
CA LEU A 71 1.92 3.35 -9.02
C LEU A 71 2.09 4.17 -10.32
N ILE A 72 3.31 4.31 -10.83
CA ILE A 72 3.55 4.93 -12.14
C ILE A 72 2.85 4.12 -13.24
N ALA A 73 2.94 2.80 -13.22
CA ALA A 73 2.26 1.95 -14.20
C ALA A 73 0.73 2.11 -14.11
N THR A 74 0.16 2.22 -12.91
CA THR A 74 -1.27 2.52 -12.72
C THR A 74 -1.66 3.88 -13.29
N ALA A 75 -0.84 4.92 -13.10
CA ALA A 75 -1.07 6.24 -13.69
C ALA A 75 -1.10 6.18 -15.22
N LEU A 76 -0.09 5.53 -15.82
CA LEU A 76 -0.01 5.34 -17.27
C LEU A 76 -1.20 4.54 -17.82
N ALA A 77 -1.70 3.56 -17.08
CA ALA A 77 -2.90 2.80 -17.46
C ALA A 77 -4.15 3.69 -17.53
N PHE A 78 -4.36 4.61 -16.58
CA PHE A 78 -5.48 5.56 -16.64
C PHE A 78 -5.36 6.53 -17.82
N ILE A 79 -4.14 6.98 -18.15
CA ILE A 79 -3.90 7.82 -19.33
C ILE A 79 -4.25 7.05 -20.60
N ALA A 80 -3.76 5.81 -20.74
CA ALA A 80 -4.06 4.95 -21.88
C ALA A 80 -5.57 4.67 -22.00
N LEU A 81 -6.26 4.45 -20.87
CA LEU A 81 -7.71 4.29 -20.82
C LEU A 81 -8.43 5.55 -21.34
N GLY A 82 -8.02 6.75 -20.93
CA GLY A 82 -8.58 8.00 -21.42
C GLY A 82 -8.51 8.15 -22.93
N TYR A 83 -7.38 7.78 -23.56
CA TYR A 83 -7.25 7.80 -25.02
C TYR A 83 -8.02 6.69 -25.74
N SER A 84 -8.39 5.61 -25.04
CA SER A 84 -9.13 4.49 -25.63
C SER A 84 -10.64 4.72 -25.69
N ILE A 85 -11.15 5.67 -24.90
CA ILE A 85 -12.57 6.03 -24.88
C ILE A 85 -12.84 6.95 -26.09
N PRO A 86 -13.85 6.66 -26.94
CA PRO A 86 -14.19 7.50 -28.09
C PRO A 86 -15.01 8.74 -27.65
N ASP A 87 -14.43 9.52 -26.73
CA ASP A 87 -14.97 10.75 -26.17
C ASP A 87 -13.81 11.68 -25.84
N GLU A 88 -13.77 12.86 -26.47
CA GLU A 88 -12.68 13.83 -26.31
C GLU A 88 -12.64 14.40 -24.87
N ASP A 89 -13.78 14.42 -24.17
CA ASP A 89 -13.88 14.92 -22.80
C ASP A 89 -13.39 13.89 -21.76
N ALA A 90 -13.13 12.64 -22.16
CA ALA A 90 -12.67 11.58 -21.25
C ALA A 90 -11.22 11.77 -20.78
N ILE A 91 -10.37 12.40 -21.58
CA ILE A 91 -8.94 12.57 -21.29
C ILE A 91 -8.72 13.42 -20.03
N GLY A 92 -9.45 14.53 -19.87
CA GLY A 92 -9.27 15.45 -18.75
C GLY A 92 -9.48 14.78 -17.38
N PRO A 93 -10.64 14.15 -17.13
CA PRO A 93 -10.89 13.40 -15.90
C PRO A 93 -9.92 12.25 -15.67
N MET A 94 -9.53 11.51 -16.72
CA MET A 94 -8.57 10.41 -16.61
C MET A 94 -7.17 10.89 -16.25
N LEU A 95 -6.72 12.03 -16.77
CA LEU A 95 -5.47 12.67 -16.33
C LEU A 95 -5.53 13.09 -14.86
N GLY A 96 -6.66 13.65 -14.42
CA GLY A 96 -6.90 13.97 -13.01
C GLY A 96 -6.80 12.74 -12.11
N LEU A 97 -7.40 11.62 -12.51
CA LEU A 97 -7.33 10.36 -11.78
C LEU A 97 -5.92 9.75 -11.80
N ALA A 98 -5.22 9.84 -12.93
CA ALA A 98 -3.84 9.36 -13.09
C ALA A 98 -2.82 10.15 -12.26
N ALA A 99 -3.08 11.44 -12.00
CA ALA A 99 -2.18 12.29 -11.23
C ALA A 99 -1.92 11.77 -9.81
N PHE A 100 -2.94 11.18 -9.16
CA PHE A 100 -2.80 10.63 -7.81
C PHE A 100 -1.75 9.52 -7.73
N PRO A 101 -1.90 8.36 -8.41
CA PRO A 101 -0.87 7.34 -8.40
C PRO A 101 0.42 7.83 -9.07
N GLY A 102 0.35 8.75 -10.04
CA GLY A 102 1.53 9.30 -10.72
C GLY A 102 2.47 10.02 -9.75
N PHE A 103 1.97 11.00 -9.00
CA PHE A 103 2.79 11.75 -8.05
C PHE A 103 3.23 10.90 -6.85
N ILE A 104 2.36 10.02 -6.33
CA ILE A 104 2.73 9.11 -5.23
C ILE A 104 3.83 8.15 -5.71
N GLY A 105 3.70 7.62 -6.93
CA GLY A 105 4.70 6.75 -7.53
C GLY A 105 6.05 7.43 -7.71
N ALA A 106 6.04 8.66 -8.24
CA ALA A 106 7.23 9.49 -8.40
C ALA A 106 7.91 9.76 -7.04
N ALA A 107 7.14 10.03 -5.98
CA ALA A 107 7.67 10.22 -4.64
C ALA A 107 8.36 8.95 -4.09
N TYR A 108 7.74 7.77 -4.25
CA TYR A 108 8.38 6.50 -3.84
C TYR A 108 9.68 6.21 -4.60
N ILE A 109 9.72 6.52 -5.89
CA ILE A 109 10.95 6.39 -6.69
C ILE A 109 12.00 7.39 -6.19
N ALA A 110 11.62 8.64 -5.93
CA ALA A 110 12.51 9.65 -5.38
C ALA A 110 13.08 9.21 -4.02
N PHE A 111 12.25 8.71 -3.10
CA PHE A 111 12.72 8.17 -1.82
C PHE A 111 13.71 7.03 -2.01
N HIS A 112 13.51 6.15 -2.99
CA HIS A 112 14.47 5.07 -3.22
C HIS A 112 15.89 5.56 -3.55
N PHE A 113 16.01 6.67 -4.29
CA PHE A 113 17.31 7.23 -4.70
C PHE A 113 17.89 8.24 -3.70
N PHE A 114 17.03 9.02 -3.04
CA PHE A 114 17.46 10.16 -2.21
C PHE A 114 17.33 9.90 -0.70
N ALA A 115 16.54 8.92 -0.25
CA ALA A 115 16.43 8.65 1.18
C ALA A 115 17.72 7.97 1.68
N PRO A 116 18.34 8.48 2.76
CA PRO A 116 19.45 7.81 3.42
C PRO A 116 19.00 6.42 3.86
N ARG A 117 19.68 5.38 3.38
CA ARG A 117 19.46 4.02 3.88
C ARG A 117 20.25 3.90 5.17
N GLU A 118 19.57 3.76 6.29
CA GLU A 118 20.25 3.37 7.53
C GLU A 118 21.03 2.08 7.25
N PRO A 119 22.33 2.02 7.60
CA PRO A 119 23.09 0.81 7.46
C PRO A 119 22.35 -0.29 8.22
N ILE A 120 22.10 -1.39 7.53
CA ILE A 120 21.57 -2.61 8.13
C ILE A 120 22.70 -3.15 9.01
N VAL A 121 22.76 -2.68 10.25
CA VAL A 121 23.51 -3.33 11.33
C VAL A 121 22.71 -4.56 11.77
#